data_AF-A0A9W3VGY4-F1
#
_entry.id   AF-A0A9W3VGY4-F1
#
_cell.length_a   1.000
_cell.length_b   1.000
_cell.length_c   1.000
_cell.angle_alpha   90.00
_cell.angle_beta   90.00
_cell.angle_gamma   90.00
#
_symmetry.space_group_name_H-M   'P 1'
#
loop_
_entity.id
_entity.type
_entity.pdbx_description
1 polymer ?
#
loop_
_entity_poly.entity_id
_entity_poly.type
_entity_poly.pdbx_seq_one_letter_code
_entity_poly.pdbx_strand_id
1 'polypeptide(L)'
;MAQDIMDELIKWQTQLEDELKTIEKVEKDDELQAYTLSRKIEILEIVSGTFEEERKESFENSRIAPLRISLESLEKEIERKKKRFEEKKEELQKTLKILQAQIKAEQPSV
;
A
#
# COMPACT_ATOMS: atom_id res chain seq x y z
N MET A 1 29.36 18.66 -19.29
CA MET A 1 29.73 17.23 -19.15
C MET A 1 29.60 16.74 -17.72
N ALA A 2 30.43 17.20 -16.75
CA ALA A 2 30.29 16.76 -15.35
C ALA A 2 28.97 17.20 -14.71
N GLN A 3 28.51 18.44 -14.98
CA GLN A 3 27.23 18.94 -14.47
C GLN A 3 26.02 18.17 -15.05
N ASP A 4 26.03 17.88 -16.35
CA ASP A 4 24.91 17.17 -17.02
C ASP A 4 24.76 15.73 -16.51
N ILE A 5 25.88 15.07 -16.18
CA ILE A 5 25.88 13.73 -15.58
C ILE A 5 25.30 13.80 -14.17
N MET A 6 25.78 14.73 -13.35
CA MET A 6 25.29 14.93 -11.98
C MET A 6 23.79 15.24 -11.94
N ASP A 7 23.30 16.10 -12.84
CA ASP A 7 21.88 16.45 -12.93
C ASP A 7 21.01 15.23 -13.27
N GLU A 8 21.47 14.36 -14.19
CA GLU A 8 20.76 13.13 -14.55
C GLU A 8 20.78 12.11 -13.39
N LEU A 9 21.88 11.99 -12.64
CA LEU A 9 21.95 11.12 -11.45
C LEU A 9 20.98 11.58 -10.35
N ILE A 10 20.89 12.88 -10.08
CA ILE A 10 19.93 13.45 -9.11
C ILE A 10 18.50 13.18 -9.56
N LYS A 11 18.21 13.38 -10.85
CA LYS A 11 16.88 13.10 -11.42
C LYS A 11 16.49 11.63 -11.25
N TRP A 12 17.39 10.69 -11.52
CA TRP A 12 17.13 9.27 -11.28
C TRP A 12 16.90 8.98 -9.80
N GLN A 13 17.64 9.64 -8.89
CA GLN A 13 17.43 9.48 -7.45
C GLN A 13 16.01 9.90 -7.06
N THR A 14 15.57 11.08 -7.51
CA THR A 14 14.20 11.57 -7.25
C THR A 14 13.15 10.61 -7.80
N GLN A 15 13.33 10.08 -9.02
CA GLN A 15 12.39 9.12 -9.61
C GLN A 15 12.27 7.84 -8.79
N LEU A 16 13.39 7.27 -8.34
CA LEU A 16 13.40 6.05 -7.51
C LEU A 16 12.78 6.29 -6.12
N GLU A 17 13.02 7.47 -5.52
CA GLU A 17 12.40 7.87 -4.25
C GLU A 17 10.88 8.04 -4.39
N ASP A 18 10.40 8.61 -5.49
CA ASP A 18 8.97 8.78 -5.74
C ASP A 18 8.26 7.45 -6.05
N GLU A 19 8.94 6.51 -6.69
CA GLU A 19 8.44 5.13 -6.83
C GLU A 19 8.26 4.45 -5.47
N LEU A 20 9.23 4.59 -4.56
CA LEU A 20 9.13 4.05 -3.20
C LEU A 20 7.91 4.65 -2.46
N LYS A 21 7.77 5.98 -2.47
CA LYS A 21 6.62 6.66 -1.85
C LYS A 21 5.29 6.21 -2.44
N THR A 22 5.25 5.94 -3.74
CA THR A 22 4.04 5.45 -4.42
C THR A 22 3.65 4.07 -3.92
N ILE A 23 4.62 3.17 -3.73
CA ILE A 23 4.37 1.83 -3.15
C ILE A 23 3.82 1.97 -1.73
N GLU A 24 4.47 2.77 -0.87
CA GLU A 24 4.04 2.99 0.51
C GLU A 24 2.65 3.60 0.60
N LYS A 25 2.31 4.51 -0.32
CA LYS A 25 0.98 5.09 -0.40
C LYS A 25 -0.08 4.04 -0.73
N VAL A 26 0.18 3.19 -1.72
CA VAL A 26 -0.75 2.11 -2.11
C VAL A 26 -0.95 1.13 -0.94
N GLU A 27 0.11 0.75 -0.23
CA GLU A 27 0.01 -0.11 0.97
C GLU A 27 -0.91 0.52 2.03
N LYS A 28 -0.72 1.81 2.33
CA LYS A 28 -1.55 2.54 3.30
C LYS A 28 -3.00 2.69 2.86
N ASP A 29 -3.23 2.96 1.58
CA ASP A 29 -4.58 3.12 1.03
C ASP A 29 -5.34 1.78 1.08
N ASP A 30 -4.69 0.66 0.74
CA ASP A 30 -5.27 -0.68 0.82
C ASP A 30 -5.59 -1.06 2.30
N GLU A 31 -4.66 -0.80 3.23
CA GLU A 31 -4.87 -1.03 4.68
C GLU A 31 -6.03 -0.20 5.23
N LEU A 32 -6.13 1.07 4.84
CA LEU A 32 -7.22 1.95 5.27
C LEU A 32 -8.57 1.47 4.72
N GLN A 33 -8.61 0.96 3.50
CA GLN A 33 -9.81 0.40 2.88
C GLN A 33 -10.28 -0.86 3.64
N ALA A 34 -9.36 -1.77 3.96
CA ALA A 34 -9.66 -2.97 4.75
C ALA A 34 -10.18 -2.60 6.15
N TYR A 35 -9.51 -1.67 6.83
CA TYR A 35 -9.95 -1.14 8.13
C TYR A 35 -11.37 -0.57 8.06
N THR A 36 -11.65 0.25 7.04
CA THR A 36 -12.96 0.88 6.84
C THR A 36 -14.05 -0.17 6.62
N LEU A 37 -13.79 -1.20 5.80
CA LEU A 37 -14.73 -2.29 5.58
C LEU A 37 -15.00 -3.09 6.87
N SER A 38 -13.96 -3.42 7.62
CA SER A 38 -14.08 -4.08 8.92
C SER A 38 -14.97 -3.29 9.89
N ARG A 39 -14.75 -1.98 10.01
CA ARG A 39 -15.60 -1.12 10.87
C ARG A 39 -17.04 -1.01 10.39
N LYS A 40 -17.28 -0.98 9.08
CA LYS A 40 -18.65 -1.01 8.54
C LYS A 40 -19.36 -2.32 8.89
N ILE A 41 -18.67 -3.45 8.77
CA ILE A 41 -19.21 -4.77 9.13
C ILE A 41 -19.57 -4.79 10.62
N GLU A 42 -18.65 -4.39 11.50
CA GLU A 42 -18.87 -4.34 12.95
C GLU A 42 -20.11 -3.50 13.32
N ILE A 43 -20.25 -2.30 12.74
CA ILE A 43 -21.43 -1.45 12.96
C ILE A 43 -22.72 -2.16 12.52
N LEU A 44 -22.70 -2.82 11.36
CA LEU A 44 -23.88 -3.52 10.84
C LEU A 44 -24.24 -4.75 11.68
N GLU A 45 -23.26 -5.45 12.25
CA GLU A 45 -23.47 -6.57 13.18
C GLU A 45 -24.10 -6.10 14.49
N ILE A 46 -23.66 -4.96 15.03
CA ILE A 46 -24.28 -4.35 16.21
C ILE A 46 -25.75 -3.99 15.91
N VAL A 47 -26.01 -3.41 14.74
CA VAL A 47 -27.38 -3.07 14.31
C VAL A 47 -28.23 -4.33 14.10
N SER A 48 -27.70 -5.37 13.45
CA SER A 48 -28.44 -6.62 13.21
C SER A 48 -28.81 -7.33 14.52
N GLY A 49 -27.99 -7.19 15.56
CA GLY A 49 -28.28 -7.68 16.91
C GLY A 49 -29.55 -7.10 17.56
N THR A 50 -30.12 -6.02 16.99
CA THR A 50 -31.37 -5.41 17.48
C THR A 50 -32.62 -5.93 16.77
N PHE A 51 -32.47 -6.76 15.74
CA PHE A 51 -33.59 -7.25 14.92
C PHE A 51 -34.14 -8.59 15.43
N GLU A 52 -35.42 -8.82 15.15
CA GLU A 52 -36.03 -10.14 15.25
C GLU A 52 -35.36 -11.12 14.27
N GLU A 53 -35.31 -12.41 14.62
CA GLU A 53 -34.48 -13.44 13.95
C GLU A 53 -34.68 -13.48 12.42
N GLU A 54 -35.92 -13.49 11.93
CA GLU A 54 -36.23 -13.53 10.49
C GLU A 54 -35.72 -12.29 9.75
N ARG A 55 -35.84 -11.11 10.38
CA ARG A 55 -35.36 -9.85 9.80
C ARG A 55 -33.84 -9.73 9.89
N LYS A 56 -33.25 -10.28 10.95
CA LYS A 56 -31.81 -10.36 11.16
C LYS A 56 -31.14 -11.19 10.07
N GLU A 57 -31.61 -12.42 9.84
CA GLU A 57 -31.04 -13.31 8.82
C GLU A 57 -31.07 -12.67 7.42
N SER A 58 -32.21 -12.09 7.03
CA SER A 58 -32.36 -11.39 5.74
C SER A 58 -31.42 -10.18 5.63
N PHE A 59 -31.25 -9.42 6.72
CA PHE A 59 -30.34 -8.28 6.77
C PHE A 59 -28.87 -8.71 6.68
N GLU A 60 -28.46 -9.72 7.45
CA GLU A 60 -27.09 -10.23 7.45
C GLU A 60 -26.69 -10.76 6.07
N ASN A 61 -27.57 -11.53 5.44
CA ASN A 61 -27.34 -12.07 4.09
C ASN A 61 -27.28 -10.98 3.02
N SER A 62 -28.11 -9.94 3.10
CA SER A 62 -28.18 -8.89 2.08
C SER A 62 -27.17 -7.75 2.27
N ARG A 63 -26.72 -7.48 3.50
CA ARG A 63 -25.88 -6.31 3.82
C ARG A 63 -24.50 -6.68 4.36
N ILE A 64 -24.39 -7.69 5.20
CA ILE A 64 -23.13 -8.02 5.88
C ILE A 64 -22.31 -9.03 5.08
N ALA A 65 -22.93 -10.11 4.60
CA ALA A 65 -22.24 -11.15 3.84
C ALA A 65 -21.48 -10.61 2.60
N PRO A 66 -22.05 -9.70 1.78
CA PRO A 66 -21.32 -9.13 0.65
C PRO A 66 -20.09 -8.31 1.06
N LEU A 67 -20.17 -7.61 2.19
CA LEU A 67 -19.05 -6.83 2.72
C LEU A 67 -17.95 -7.75 3.26
N ARG A 68 -18.30 -8.86 3.93
CA ARG A 68 -17.34 -9.88 4.37
C ARG A 68 -16.58 -10.49 3.20
N ILE A 69 -17.29 -10.85 2.13
CA ILE A 69 -16.67 -11.35 0.88
C ILE A 69 -15.71 -10.31 0.30
N SER A 70 -16.11 -9.05 0.28
CA SER A 70 -15.28 -7.95 -0.22
C SER A 70 -14.02 -7.75 0.63
N LEU A 71 -14.15 -7.81 1.96
CA LEU A 71 -13.04 -7.71 2.90
C LEU A 71 -12.06 -8.88 2.71
N GLU A 72 -12.55 -10.11 2.65
CA GLU A 72 -11.71 -11.31 2.44
C GLU A 72 -10.95 -11.24 1.11
N SER A 73 -11.60 -10.76 0.05
CA SER A 73 -10.95 -10.55 -1.25
C SER A 73 -9.83 -9.51 -1.15
N LEU A 74 -10.09 -8.39 -0.48
CA LEU A 74 -9.11 -7.32 -0.31
C LEU A 74 -7.92 -7.76 0.55
N GLU A 75 -8.15 -8.48 1.66
CA GLU A 75 -7.09 -9.02 2.52
C GLU A 75 -6.18 -9.99 1.75
N LYS A 76 -6.77 -10.86 0.92
CA LYS A 76 -5.99 -11.73 0.02
C LYS A 76 -5.19 -10.94 -1.01
N GLU A 77 -5.73 -9.85 -1.52
CA GLU A 77 -5.03 -8.98 -2.46
C GLU A 77 -3.84 -8.27 -1.79
N ILE A 78 -4.04 -7.72 -0.58
CA ILE A 78 -3.01 -7.09 0.24
C ILE A 78 -1.86 -8.09 0.48
N GLU A 79 -2.18 -9.31 0.92
CA GLU A 79 -1.15 -10.33 1.19
C GLU A 79 -0.36 -10.70 -0.09
N ARG A 80 -1.04 -10.81 -1.24
CA ARG A 80 -0.38 -11.06 -2.53
C ARG A 80 0.48 -9.90 -3.01
N LYS A 81 0.11 -8.66 -2.69
CA LYS A 81 0.88 -7.46 -3.03
C LYS A 81 2.09 -7.30 -2.12
N LYS A 82 1.93 -7.58 -0.82
CA LYS A 82 2.95 -7.40 0.22
C LYS A 82 4.29 -8.02 -0.15
N LYS A 83 4.30 -9.30 -0.56
CA LYS A 83 5.56 -9.97 -0.97
C LYS A 83 6.22 -9.26 -2.16
N ARG A 84 5.44 -8.90 -3.18
CA ARG A 84 5.94 -8.22 -4.39
C ARG A 84 6.43 -6.81 -4.10
N PHE A 85 5.75 -6.08 -3.24
CA PHE A 85 6.16 -4.74 -2.81
C PHE A 85 7.41 -4.80 -1.94
N GLU A 86 7.56 -5.80 -1.08
CA GLU A 86 8.79 -5.98 -0.30
C GLU A 86 10.00 -6.22 -1.22
N GLU A 87 9.89 -7.17 -2.15
CA GLU A 87 10.93 -7.44 -3.15
C GLU A 87 11.28 -6.17 -3.97
N LYS A 88 10.26 -5.43 -4.43
CA LYS A 88 10.47 -4.20 -5.20
C LYS A 88 11.09 -3.07 -4.35
N LYS A 89 10.66 -2.91 -3.10
CA LYS A 89 11.23 -1.91 -2.16
C LYS A 89 12.70 -2.21 -1.89
N GLU A 90 13.07 -3.47 -1.67
CA GLU A 90 14.46 -3.86 -1.50
C GLU A 90 15.32 -3.53 -2.73
N GLU A 91 14.83 -3.82 -3.93
CA GLU A 91 15.53 -3.54 -5.19
C GLU A 91 15.73 -2.04 -5.40
N LEU A 92 14.68 -1.24 -5.20
CA LEU A 92 14.74 0.22 -5.27
C LEU A 92 15.74 0.79 -4.25
N GLN A 93 15.73 0.29 -3.01
CA GLN A 93 16.68 0.72 -1.98
C GLN A 93 18.13 0.34 -2.31
N LYS A 94 18.37 -0.86 -2.87
CA LYS A 94 19.70 -1.26 -3.34
C LYS A 94 20.20 -0.34 -4.45
N THR A 95 19.33 -0.03 -5.41
CA THR A 95 19.63 0.88 -6.54
C THR A 95 19.92 2.30 -6.04
N LEU A 96 19.10 2.82 -5.12
CA LEU A 96 19.32 4.13 -4.50
C LEU A 96 20.67 4.20 -3.77
N LYS A 97 21.08 3.14 -3.05
CA LYS A 97 22.38 3.10 -2.37
C LYS A 97 23.54 3.19 -3.37
N ILE A 98 23.45 2.49 -4.50
CA ILE A 98 24.46 2.54 -5.56
C ILE A 98 24.54 3.96 -6.15
N LEU A 99 23.38 4.53 -6.48
CA LEU A 99 23.29 5.87 -7.05
C LEU A 99 23.83 6.94 -6.11
N GLN A 100 23.48 6.87 -4.82
CA GLN A 100 24.01 7.78 -3.80
C GLN A 100 25.53 7.67 -3.62
N ALA A 101 26.10 6.46 -3.77
CA ALA A 101 27.55 6.27 -3.73
C ALA A 101 28.24 6.91 -4.95
N GLN A 102 27.64 6.81 -6.15
CA GLN A 102 28.14 7.43 -7.37
C GLN A 102 28.07 8.96 -7.28
N ILE A 103 26.95 9.51 -6.83
CA ILE A 103 26.77 10.96 -6.60
C ILE A 103 27.84 11.48 -5.63
N LYS A 104 28.11 10.76 -4.53
CA LYS A 104 29.17 11.13 -3.57
C LYS A 104 30.58 11.04 -4.16
N ALA A 105 30.83 10.09 -5.06
CA ALA A 105 32.12 9.94 -5.72
C ALA A 105 32.36 11.03 -6.78
N GLU A 106 31.31 11.56 -7.40
CA GLU A 106 31.38 12.66 -8.36
C GLU A 106 31.36 14.05 -7.70
N GLN A 107 30.90 14.18 -6.45
CA GLN A 107 31.10 15.40 -5.67
C GLN A 107 32.58 15.52 -5.28
N PRO A 108 33.33 16.53 -5.77
CA PRO A 108 34.72 16.70 -5.37
C PRO A 108 34.78 16.96 -3.86
N SER A 109 35.64 16.22 -3.17
CA SER A 109 36.01 16.48 -1.77
C SER A 109 36.43 17.94 -1.63
N VAL A 110 35.69 18.72 -0.84
CA VAL A 110 36.12 20.05 -0.36
C VAL A 110 37.14 19.86 0.76
#